data_AF-A0AAE4KVH4-F1
#
_entry.id   AF-A0AAE4KVH4-F1
#
_cell.length_a   1.000
_cell.length_b   1.000
_cell.length_c   1.000
_cell.angle_alpha   90.00
_cell.angle_beta   90.00
_cell.angle_gamma   90.00
#
_symmetry.space_group_name_H-M   'P 1'
#
loop_
_entity.id
_entity.type
_entity.pdbx_description
1 polymer ?
#
loop_
_entity_poly.entity_id
_entity_poly.type
_entity_poly.pdbx_seq_one_letter_code
_entity_poly.pdbx_strand_id
1 'polypeptide(L)'
;MTNAYNLDQKQLTKDSILGALLIIMDKKEFKKISISEVSQKAGVSRMAFYRNYEILEDVLMEQLDTINRAFVQVIDREHVNNYEMTKRYFSHMKSHKDFLMKLFDAV
;
A
#
# COMPACT_ATOMS: atom_id res chain seq x y z
N MET A 1 12.79 19.52 -18.59
CA MET A 1 11.32 19.33 -18.50
C MET A 1 10.98 17.89 -18.10
N THR A 2 11.67 17.33 -17.10
CA THR A 2 11.84 15.86 -16.98
C THR A 2 11.48 15.33 -15.59
N ASN A 3 10.91 16.15 -14.71
CA ASN A 3 10.73 15.79 -13.30
C ASN A 3 9.29 15.31 -12.99
N ALA A 4 8.26 16.04 -13.41
CA ALA A 4 6.87 15.67 -13.15
C ALA A 4 6.43 14.38 -13.86
N TYR A 5 6.69 14.26 -15.16
CA TYR A 5 6.31 13.08 -15.96
C TYR A 5 6.91 11.76 -15.43
N ASN A 6 8.17 11.80 -14.97
CA ASN A 6 8.84 10.63 -14.41
C ASN A 6 8.31 10.26 -13.02
N LEU A 7 7.87 11.25 -12.23
CA LEU A 7 7.22 11.02 -10.94
C LEU A 7 5.85 10.36 -11.13
N ASP A 8 5.06 10.85 -12.09
CA ASP A 8 3.75 10.28 -12.43
C ASP A 8 3.89 8.83 -12.92
N GLN A 9 4.86 8.56 -13.79
CA GLN A 9 5.11 7.21 -14.29
C GLN A 9 5.59 6.24 -13.18
N LYS A 10 6.39 6.74 -12.23
CA LYS A 10 6.81 5.97 -11.06
C LYS A 10 5.61 5.63 -10.18
N GLN A 11 4.76 6.61 -9.89
CA GLN A 11 3.57 6.40 -9.06
C GLN A 11 2.59 5.41 -9.73
N LEU A 12 2.32 5.58 -11.02
CA LEU A 12 1.48 4.64 -11.79
C LEU A 12 2.00 3.21 -11.75
N THR A 13 3.32 3.03 -11.79
CA THR A 13 3.96 1.71 -11.68
C THR A 13 3.70 1.10 -10.29
N LYS A 14 3.88 1.90 -9.23
CA LYS A 14 3.63 1.46 -7.85
C LYS A 14 2.16 1.10 -7.61
N ASP A 15 1.23 1.94 -8.08
CA ASP A 15 -0.21 1.70 -7.96
C ASP A 15 -0.63 0.42 -8.70
N SER A 16 -0.05 0.18 -9.87
CA SER A 16 -0.28 -1.04 -10.65
C SER A 16 0.23 -2.30 -9.92
N ILE A 17 1.41 -2.22 -9.29
CA ILE A 17 1.98 -3.30 -8.49
C ILE A 17 1.12 -3.59 -7.26
N LEU A 18 0.73 -2.56 -6.50
CA LEU A 18 -0.13 -2.70 -5.33
C LEU A 18 -1.48 -3.32 -5.70
N GLY A 19 -2.16 -2.79 -6.72
CA GLY A 19 -3.44 -3.30 -7.18
C GLY A 19 -3.37 -4.76 -7.61
N ALA A 20 -2.32 -5.13 -8.36
CA ALA A 20 -2.09 -6.51 -8.77
C ALA A 20 -1.87 -7.45 -7.57
N LEU A 21 -1.05 -7.04 -6.60
CA LEU A 21 -0.78 -7.81 -5.40
C LEU A 21 -2.08 -8.05 -4.61
N LEU A 22 -2.88 -7.00 -4.36
CA LEU A 22 -4.14 -7.12 -3.63
C LEU A 22 -5.15 -8.05 -4.33
N ILE A 23 -5.25 -8.00 -5.65
CA ILE A 23 -6.11 -8.91 -6.44
C ILE A 23 -5.65 -10.37 -6.34
N ILE A 24 -4.34 -10.61 -6.26
CA ILE A 24 -3.81 -11.98 -6.12
C ILE A 24 -4.04 -12.49 -4.69
N MET A 25 -3.88 -11.61 -3.67
CA MET A 25 -4.16 -11.94 -2.27
C MET A 25 -5.63 -12.34 -2.05
N ASP A 26 -6.56 -11.79 -2.83
CA ASP A 26 -7.98 -12.23 -2.80
C ASP A 26 -8.19 -13.69 -3.28
N LYS A 27 -7.16 -14.31 -3.89
CA LYS A 27 -7.27 -15.63 -4.52
C LYS A 27 -6.37 -16.69 -3.91
N LYS A 28 -5.28 -16.31 -3.25
CA LYS A 28 -4.34 -17.25 -2.62
C LYS A 28 -3.52 -16.60 -1.51
N GLU A 29 -3.01 -17.44 -0.63
CA GLU A 29 -2.13 -17.05 0.49
C GLU A 29 -0.92 -16.25 0.00
N PHE A 30 -0.60 -15.17 0.73
CA PHE A 30 0.50 -14.25 0.41
C PHE A 30 1.85 -14.96 0.23
N LYS A 31 2.17 -15.92 1.11
CA LYS A 31 3.43 -16.69 1.09
C LYS A 31 3.61 -17.53 -0.19
N LYS A 32 2.55 -17.73 -0.96
CA LYS A 32 2.54 -18.46 -2.24
C LYS A 32 2.57 -17.52 -3.45
N ILE A 33 2.61 -16.21 -3.24
CA ILE A 33 2.67 -15.19 -4.30
C ILE A 33 4.12 -14.95 -4.67
N SER A 34 4.41 -14.93 -5.97
CA SER A 34 5.73 -14.56 -6.48
C SER A 34 5.74 -13.17 -7.12
N ILE A 35 6.92 -12.53 -7.11
CA ILE A 35 7.15 -11.26 -7.82
C ILE A 35 6.82 -11.39 -9.32
N SER A 36 7.09 -12.55 -9.93
CA SER A 36 6.77 -12.81 -11.34
C SER A 36 5.27 -12.72 -11.61
N GLU A 37 4.44 -13.30 -10.74
CA GLU A 37 2.98 -13.26 -10.88
C GLU A 37 2.43 -11.85 -10.68
N VAL A 38 2.92 -11.13 -9.67
CA VAL A 38 2.53 -9.72 -9.43
C VAL A 38 2.95 -8.86 -10.62
N SER A 39 4.18 -9.00 -11.10
CA SER A 39 4.70 -8.24 -12.25
C SER A 39 3.85 -8.48 -13.50
N GLN A 40 3.53 -9.75 -13.78
CA GLN A 40 2.67 -10.12 -14.92
C GLN A 40 1.27 -9.52 -14.78
N LYS A 41 0.67 -9.62 -13.60
CA LYS A 41 -0.68 -9.10 -13.33
C LYS A 41 -0.74 -7.58 -13.38
N ALA A 42 0.31 -6.90 -12.93
CA ALA A 42 0.44 -5.44 -12.98
C ALA A 42 0.77 -4.90 -14.37
N GLY A 43 1.13 -5.77 -15.33
CA GLY A 43 1.56 -5.33 -16.67
C GLY A 43 2.93 -4.65 -16.68
N VAL A 44 3.80 -5.00 -15.72
CA VAL A 44 5.15 -4.41 -15.57
C VAL A 44 6.22 -5.49 -15.70
N SER A 45 7.45 -5.10 -16.05
CA SER A 45 8.58 -6.03 -16.03
C SER A 45 9.06 -6.29 -14.60
N ARG A 46 9.69 -7.45 -14.35
CA ARG A 46 10.34 -7.72 -13.05
C ARG A 46 11.39 -6.66 -12.71
N MET A 47 12.11 -6.15 -13.71
CA MET A 47 13.04 -5.03 -13.48
C MET A 47 12.32 -3.76 -13.01
N ALA A 48 11.11 -3.49 -13.51
CA ALA A 48 10.30 -2.36 -13.04
C ALA A 48 9.82 -2.54 -11.60
N PHE A 49 9.47 -3.78 -11.21
CA PHE A 49 9.24 -4.12 -9.81
C PHE A 49 10.48 -3.82 -8.96
N TYR A 50 11.63 -4.41 -9.32
CA TYR A 50 12.88 -4.26 -8.55
C TYR A 50 13.45 -2.84 -8.49
N ARG A 51 13.06 -1.95 -9.40
CA ARG A 51 13.38 -0.51 -9.31
C ARG A 51 12.61 0.21 -8.20
N ASN A 52 11.54 -0.37 -7.69
CA ASN A 52 10.66 0.24 -6.69
C ASN A 52 10.64 -0.53 -5.36
N TYR A 53 10.82 -1.85 -5.39
CA TYR A 53 10.66 -2.76 -4.25
C TYR A 53 11.68 -3.90 -4.31
N GLU A 54 12.19 -4.36 -3.17
CA GLU A 54 13.07 -5.52 -3.10
C GLU A 54 12.27 -6.82 -2.94
N ILE A 55 11.24 -6.77 -2.10
CA ILE A 55 10.35 -7.89 -1.78
C ILE A 55 8.87 -7.47 -1.84
N LEU A 56 7.94 -8.43 -1.76
CA LEU A 56 6.50 -8.15 -1.85
C LEU A 56 5.98 -7.36 -0.64
N GLU A 57 6.61 -7.59 0.52
CA GLU A 57 6.29 -6.96 1.78
C GLU A 57 6.49 -5.44 1.72
N ASP A 58 7.50 -4.96 0.97
CA ASP A 58 7.76 -3.52 0.80
C ASP A 58 6.55 -2.79 0.20
N VAL A 59 5.81 -3.46 -0.69
CA VAL A 59 4.60 -2.92 -1.32
C VAL A 59 3.50 -2.70 -0.26
N LEU A 60 3.32 -3.68 0.63
CA LEU A 60 2.33 -3.61 1.70
C LEU A 60 2.74 -2.60 2.79
N MET A 61 4.03 -2.54 3.12
CA MET A 61 4.56 -1.56 4.08
C MET A 61 4.37 -0.13 3.56
N GLU A 62 4.68 0.15 2.29
CA GLU A 62 4.48 1.49 1.72
C GLU A 62 3.00 1.90 1.72
N GLN A 63 2.08 0.96 1.44
CA GLN A 63 0.65 1.23 1.51
C GLN A 63 0.18 1.51 2.96
N LEU A 64 0.66 0.72 3.92
CA LEU A 64 0.35 0.92 5.33
C LEU A 64 0.85 2.29 5.82
N ASP A 65 2.08 2.66 5.44
CA ASP A 65 2.64 3.97 5.73
C ASP A 65 1.84 5.11 5.11
N THR A 66 1.32 4.91 3.89
CA THR A 66 0.48 5.91 3.22
C THR A 66 -0.84 6.10 3.97
N ILE A 67 -1.48 5.02 4.40
CA ILE A 67 -2.69 5.06 5.25
C ILE A 67 -2.40 5.78 6.56
N ASN A 68 -1.27 5.50 7.21
CA ASN A 68 -0.89 6.12 8.48
C ASN A 68 -0.55 7.61 8.32
N ARG A 69 0.21 7.99 7.28
CA ARG A 69 0.55 9.39 6.98
C ARG A 69 -0.69 10.24 6.75
N ALA A 70 -1.67 9.71 6.01
CA ALA A 70 -2.94 10.39 5.78
C ALA A 70 -3.68 10.68 7.10
N PHE A 71 -3.61 9.76 8.07
CA PHE A 71 -4.19 9.97 9.40
C PHE A 71 -3.44 11.03 10.21
N VAL A 72 -2.11 10.94 10.28
CA VAL A 72 -1.28 11.89 11.04
C VAL A 72 -1.50 13.32 10.54
N GLN A 73 -1.54 13.53 9.22
CA GLN A 73 -1.77 14.86 8.64
C GLN A 73 -3.15 15.47 9.00
N VAL A 74 -4.16 14.64 9.23
CA VAL A 74 -5.50 15.10 9.65
C VAL A 74 -5.48 15.49 11.13
N ILE A 75 -4.77 14.73 11.97
CA ILE A 75 -4.73 14.96 13.42
C ILE A 75 -3.81 16.14 13.79
N ASP A 76 -2.67 16.31 13.13
CA ASP A 76 -1.73 17.41 13.41
C ASP A 76 -2.33 18.81 13.20
N ARG A 77 -3.44 18.91 12.47
CA ARG A 77 -4.14 20.18 12.19
C ARG A 77 -5.17 20.54 13.25
N GLU A 78 -5.45 19.66 14.20
CA GLU A 78 -6.51 19.85 15.20
C GLU A 78 -6.02 19.55 16.61
N HIS A 79 -6.28 20.45 17.57
CA HIS A 79 -6.03 20.19 18.99
C HIS A 79 -7.13 19.29 19.56
N VAL A 80 -7.06 17.99 19.26
CA VAL A 80 -7.98 16.97 19.78
C VAL A 80 -7.45 16.36 21.08
N ASN A 81 -8.36 16.06 22.01
CA ASN A 81 -7.99 15.33 23.23
C ASN A 81 -7.77 13.83 22.93
N ASN A 82 -7.19 13.10 23.89
CA ASN A 82 -6.88 11.68 23.72
C ASN A 82 -8.09 10.82 23.34
N TYR A 83 -9.26 11.09 23.91
CA TYR A 83 -10.47 10.31 23.61
C TYR A 83 -10.88 10.46 22.13
N GLU A 84 -10.93 11.70 21.65
CA GLU A 84 -11.28 11.98 20.26
C GLU A 84 -10.21 11.46 19.29
N MET A 85 -8.93 11.59 19.66
CA MET A 85 -7.82 11.01 18.90
C MET A 85 -7.96 9.48 18.77
N THR A 86 -8.22 8.78 19.87
CA THR A 86 -8.43 7.33 19.87
C THR A 86 -9.63 6.94 19.02
N LYS A 87 -10.75 7.65 19.15
CA LYS A 87 -11.96 7.37 18.36
C LYS A 87 -11.72 7.56 16.86
N ARG A 88 -11.02 8.62 16.47
CA ARG A 88 -10.67 8.90 15.07
C ARG A 88 -9.69 7.86 14.52
N TYR A 89 -8.69 7.46 15.30
CA TYR A 89 -7.75 6.40 14.91
C TYR A 89 -8.48 5.10 14.60
N PHE A 90 -9.33 4.61 15.51
CA PHE A 90 -10.10 3.39 15.26
C PHE A 90 -11.08 3.53 14.09
N SER A 91 -11.66 4.72 13.89
CA SER A 91 -12.53 4.98 12.73
C SER A 91 -11.75 4.93 11.41
N HIS A 92 -10.54 5.47 11.39
CA HIS A 92 -9.62 5.43 10.25
C HIS A 92 -9.12 4.02 9.96
N MET A 93 -8.76 3.25 10.99
CA MET A 93 -8.43 1.84 10.81
C MET A 93 -9.62 1.05 10.26
N LYS A 94 -10.83 1.32 10.78
CA LYS A 94 -12.05 0.65 10.33
C LYS A 94 -12.37 0.95 8.86
N SER A 95 -12.12 2.17 8.36
CA SER A 95 -12.33 2.50 6.95
C SER A 95 -11.35 1.78 6.01
N HIS A 96 -10.20 1.33 6.51
CA HIS A 96 -9.20 0.57 5.76
C HIS A 96 -9.19 -0.93 6.14
N LYS A 97 -10.25 -1.42 6.79
CA LYS A 97 -10.34 -2.78 7.34
C LYS A 97 -9.94 -3.85 6.32
N ASP A 98 -10.44 -3.78 5.09
CA ASP A 98 -10.21 -4.85 4.10
C ASP A 98 -8.73 -5.00 3.75
N PHE A 99 -7.99 -3.90 3.65
CA PHE A 99 -6.55 -3.93 3.47
C PHE A 99 -5.85 -4.48 4.73
N LEU A 100 -6.24 -4.01 5.91
CA LEU A 100 -5.63 -4.45 7.17
C LEU A 100 -5.85 -5.96 7.42
N MET A 101 -7.02 -6.49 7.07
CA MET A 101 -7.29 -7.93 7.16
C MET A 101 -6.36 -8.73 6.24
N LYS A 102 -6.18 -8.28 4.99
CA LYS A 102 -5.22 -8.88 4.05
C LYS A 102 -3.78 -8.85 4.55
N LEU A 103 -3.40 -7.78 5.25
CA LEU A 103 -2.08 -7.65 5.86
C LEU A 103 -1.87 -8.68 6.98
N PHE A 104 -2.87 -8.92 7.83
CA PHE A 104 -2.77 -9.94 8.88
C PHE A 104 -2.59 -11.35 8.30
N ASP A 105 -3.25 -11.67 7.19
CA ASP A 105 -3.10 -12.95 6.50
C ASP A 105 -1.73 -13.11 5.81
N ALA A 106 -0.97 -12.02 5.68
CA ALA A 106 0.36 -12.03 5.06
C ALA A 106 1.50 -12.43 6.01
N VAL A 107 1.32 -12.27 7.33
CA VAL A 107 2.34 -12.53 8.37
C VAL A 107 2.29 -13.98 8.86
#